data_AF-A0A8J8IW16-F1
#
_entry.id   AF-A0A8J8IW16-F1
#
_cell.length_a   1.000
_cell.length_b   1.000
_cell.length_c   1.000
_cell.angle_alpha   90.00
_cell.angle_beta   90.00
_cell.angle_gamma   90.00
#
_symmetry.space_group_name_H-M   'P 1'
#
loop_
_entity.id
_entity.type
_entity.pdbx_description
1 polymer ?
#
loop_
_entity_poly.entity_id
_entity_poly.type
_entity_poly.pdbx_seq_one_letter_code
_entity_poly.pdbx_strand_id
1 'polypeptide(L)' 'MKAEICEYCAGNNLGMIKSILGSRGYEVEVTGCIGLCAKYACGRINVRIGEKEISTESLDEFIKALEG' A
#
# COMPACT_ATOMS: atom_id res chain seq x y z
N MET A 1 9.39 2.94 10.24
CA MET A 1 7.92 2.94 10.44
C MET A 1 7.36 1.71 9.72
N LYS A 2 6.31 1.08 10.27
CA LYS A 2 5.73 -0.15 9.69
C LYS A 2 4.69 0.20 8.61
N ALA A 3 4.76 -0.49 7.46
CA ALA A 3 3.84 -0.38 6.36
C ALA A 3 3.18 -1.74 6.09
N GLU A 4 1.87 -1.83 6.26
CA GLU A 4 1.06 -3.01 6.01
C GLU A 4 0.48 -2.95 4.59
N ILE A 5 0.71 -4.00 3.80
CA ILE A 5 0.18 -4.14 2.45
C ILE A 5 -0.80 -5.30 2.43
N CYS A 6 -1.96 -5.09 1.80
CA CYS A 6 -2.87 -6.18 1.45
C CYS A 6 -2.37 -6.93 0.22
N GLU A 7 -2.08 -8.23 0.32
CA GLU A 7 -1.63 -9.02 -0.83
C GLU A 7 -2.65 -9.02 -1.97
N TYR A 8 -3.95 -9.06 -1.65
CA TYR A 8 -5.02 -9.10 -2.64
C TYR A 8 -5.21 -7.76 -3.35
N CYS A 9 -5.22 -6.65 -2.60
CA CYS A 9 -5.42 -5.32 -3.19
C CYS A 9 -4.12 -4.88 -3.95
N ALA A 10 -2.94 -5.38 -3.56
CA ALA A 10 -1.68 -5.09 -4.26
C ALA A 10 -1.51 -5.89 -5.57
N GLY A 11 -2.01 -7.12 -5.64
CA GLY A 11 -1.97 -7.97 -6.84
C GLY A 11 -0.57 -8.04 -7.46
N ASN A 12 -0.50 -7.86 -8.78
CA ASN A 12 0.76 -7.89 -9.55
C ASN A 12 1.75 -6.77 -9.16
N ASN A 13 1.29 -5.70 -8.48
CA ASN A 13 2.13 -4.59 -8.07
C ASN A 13 2.82 -4.83 -6.72
N LEU A 14 2.51 -5.92 -6.01
CA LEU A 14 3.03 -6.20 -4.66
C LEU A 14 4.55 -6.07 -4.57
N GLY A 15 5.30 -6.66 -5.51
CA GLY A 15 6.76 -6.58 -5.52
C GLY A 15 7.28 -5.15 -5.65
N MET A 16 6.65 -4.36 -6.53
CA MET A 16 7.03 -2.96 -6.74
C MET A 16 6.69 -2.08 -5.53
N ILE A 17 5.51 -2.27 -4.95
CA ILE A 17 5.07 -1.55 -3.73
C ILE A 17 6.03 -1.84 -2.57
N LYS A 18 6.41 -3.11 -2.37
CA LYS A 18 7.42 -3.50 -1.36
C LYS A 18 8.76 -2.79 -1.61
N SER A 19 9.23 -2.76 -2.86
CA SER A 19 10.49 -2.10 -3.19
C SER A 19 10.43 -0.59 -2.93
N ILE A 20 9.34 0.09 -3.31
CA ILE A 20 9.16 1.53 -3.09
C ILE A 20 9.18 1.86 -1.60
N LEU A 21 8.42 1.11 -0.80
CA LEU A 21 8.34 1.31 0.65
C LEU A 21 9.67 0.98 1.33
N GLY A 22 10.31 -0.13 0.95
CA GLY A 22 11.63 -0.52 1.47
C GLY A 22 12.71 0.51 1.17
N SER A 23 12.79 1.02 -0.06
CA SER A 23 13.73 2.08 -0.45
C SER A 23 13.50 3.40 0.30
N ARG A 24 12.31 3.61 0.85
CA ARG A 24 11.96 4.77 1.68
C ARG A 24 12.13 4.50 3.19
N GLY A 25 12.69 3.35 3.57
CA GLY A 25 12.98 3.01 4.97
C GLY A 25 11.78 2.50 5.77
N TYR A 26 10.69 2.10 5.10
CA TYR A 26 9.56 1.45 5.76
C TYR A 26 9.85 -0.03 5.97
N GLU A 27 9.46 -0.53 7.15
CA GLU A 27 9.41 -1.96 7.43
C GLU A 27 8.11 -2.51 6.85
N VAL A 28 8.22 -3.36 5.83
CA VAL A 28 7.05 -3.79 5.05
C VAL A 28 6.54 -5.13 5.54
N GLU A 29 5.28 -5.16 5.98
CA GLU A 29 4.55 -6.37 6.31
C GLU A 29 3.48 -6.63 5.25
N VAL A 30 3.49 -7.83 4.67
CA VAL A 30 2.45 -8.26 3.75
C VAL A 30 1.44 -9.08 4.56
N THR A 31 0.18 -8.67 4.51
CA THR A 31 -0.92 -9.34 5.19
C THR A 31 -1.99 -9.74 4.18
N GLY A 32 -2.81 -10.74 4.53
CA GLY A 32 -3.91 -11.18 3.69
C GLY A 32 -4.88 -10.04 3.38
N CYS A 33 -5.44 -9.41 4.42
CA CYS A 33 -6.37 -8.30 4.26
C CYS A 33 -6.22 -7.29 5.40
N ILE A 34 -6.19 -6.01 5.06
CA ILE A 34 -6.14 -4.87 6.01
C ILE A 34 -7.48 -4.13 6.16
N GLY A 35 -8.55 -4.65 5.55
CA GLY A 35 -9.91 -4.10 5.64
C GLY A 35 -10.20 -2.88 4.76
N LEU A 36 -9.18 -2.26 4.13
CA LEU A 36 -9.37 -1.08 3.29
C LEU A 36 -10.25 -1.32 2.06
N CYS A 37 -10.26 -2.55 1.54
CA CYS A 37 -11.12 -2.93 0.42
C CYS A 37 -12.64 -2.92 0.79
N ALA A 38 -13.05 -2.71 2.06
CA ALA A 38 -14.45 -2.45 2.44
C ALA A 38 -14.84 -0.95 2.39
N LYS A 39 -13.83 -0.06 2.44
CA LYS A 39 -13.99 1.39 2.43
C LYS A 39 -13.75 1.98 1.03
N TYR A 40 -12.92 1.31 0.24
CA TYR A 40 -12.48 1.76 -1.08
C TYR A 40 -12.81 0.74 -2.17
N ALA A 41 -13.01 1.22 -3.39
CA ALA A 41 -13.35 0.37 -4.54
C ALA A 41 -12.26 -0.67 -4.85
N CYS A 42 -12.67 -1.77 -5.49
CA CYS A 42 -11.77 -2.82 -5.97
C CYS A 42 -10.79 -2.28 -7.03
N GLY A 43 -9.61 -2.90 -7.14
CA GLY A 43 -8.57 -2.49 -8.09
C GLY A 43 -7.63 -1.38 -7.60
N ARG A 44 -7.75 -0.96 -6.33
CA ARG A 44 -6.89 0.06 -5.71
C ARG A 44 -5.72 -0.55 -4.95
N ILE A 45 -4.60 0.18 -4.97
CA ILE A 45 -3.44 -0.09 -4.12
C ILE A 45 -3.75 0.41 -2.72
N ASN A 46 -3.82 -0.51 -1.76
CA ASN A 46 -4.16 -0.22 -0.37
C ASN A 46 -2.96 -0.52 0.53
N VAL A 47 -2.48 0.50 1.24
CA VAL A 47 -1.38 0.42 2.19
C VAL A 47 -1.72 1.20 3.45
N ARG A 48 -1.42 0.63 4.62
CA ARG A 48 -1.50 1.33 5.90
C ARG A 48 -0.11 1.58 6.45
N ILE A 49 0.20 2.82 6.81
CA ILE A 49 1.50 3.21 7.39
C ILE A 49 1.23 3.86 8.74
N GLY A 50 1.40 3.09 9.82
CA GLY A 50 0.94 3.51 11.15
C GLY A 50 -0.55 3.83 11.13
N GLU A 51 -0.92 5.08 11.42
CA GLU A 51 -2.32 5.56 11.41
C GLU A 51 -2.77 6.11 10.04
N LYS A 52 -1.86 6.24 9.06
CA LYS A 52 -2.17 6.76 7.73
C LYS A 52 -2.68 5.65 6.81
N GLU A 53 -3.84 5.85 6.20
CA GLU A 53 -4.36 4.99 5.13
C GLU A 53 -4.07 5.61 3.76
N ILE A 54 -3.47 4.83 2.87
CA ILE A 54 -3.24 5.20 1.47
C ILE A 54 -4.04 4.24 0.58
N SER A 55 -4.91 4.82 -0.24
CA SER A 55 -5.70 4.08 -1.24
C SER A 55 -5.67 4.81 -2.57
N THR A 56 -4.98 4.25 -3.57
CA THR A 56 -4.73 4.91 -4.86
C THR A 56 -5.05 3.99 -6.04
N GLU A 57 -5.33 4.54 -7.21
CA GLU A 57 -5.70 3.75 -8.41
C GLU A 57 -4.48 3.34 -9.22
N SER A 58 -3.35 4.01 -9.00
CA SER A 58 -2.11 3.77 -9.73
C SER A 58 -0.89 3.85 -8.83
N LEU A 59 0.23 3.31 -9.32
CA LEU A 59 1.54 3.42 -8.68
C LEU A 59 2.03 4.86 -8.64
N ASP A 60 1.77 5.67 -9.68
CA ASP A 60 2.12 7.10 -9.68
C ASP A 60 1.41 7.86 -8.56
N GLU A 61 0.10 7.66 -8.40
CA GLU A 61 -0.64 8.24 -7.27
C GLU A 61 -0.12 7.72 -5.92
N PHE A 62 0.23 6.45 -5.84
CA PHE A 62 0.80 5.85 -4.64
C PHE A 62 2.12 6.54 -4.24
N ILE A 63 3.02 6.75 -5.22
CA ILE A 63 4.31 7.42 -5.00
C ILE A 63 4.09 8.86 -4.52
N LYS A 64 3.16 9.60 -5.14
CA LYS A 64 2.79 10.96 -4.72
C LYS A 64 2.17 11.00 -3.33
N ALA A 65 1.29 10.06 -2.99
CA ALA A 65 0.64 10.00 -1.68
C ALA A 65 1.62 9.73 -0.52
N LEU A 66 2.76 9.11 -0.84
CA LEU A 66 3.87 8.88 0.07
C LEU A 66 4.80 10.12 0.21
N GLU A 67 4.79 11.05 -0.73
CA GLU A 67 5.59 12.28 -0.69
C GLU A 67 4.99 13.34 0.24
N GLY A 68 3.65 13.35 0.39
CA GLY A 68 2.94 14.17 1.37
C GLY A 68 2.90 15.64 0.99
#